data_AF-A0A7V1HVJ6-F1
#
_entry.id   AF-A0A7V1HVJ6-F1
#
_cell.length_a   1.000
_cell.length_b   1.000
_cell.length_c   1.000
_cell.angle_alpha   90.00
_cell.angle_beta   90.00
_cell.angle_gamma   90.00
#
_symmetry.space_group_name_H-M   'P 1'
#
loop_
_entity.id
_entity.type
_entity.pdbx_description
1 polymer ?
#
loop_
_entity_poly.entity_id
_entity_poly.type
_entity_poly.pdbx_seq_one_letter_code
_entity_poly.pdbx_strand_id
1 'polypeptide(L)'
;EPLHAFGMWLLRMSACIRALESEVPTLLLRYEDLTSDPETAIRKACDFLEIEFRENLLHPDQNEYWRTQSFHKTWGQSPTSGKISTKSVGQYKKRLTAEQISLFWHTRLTPLGLAMFNGSYDNPAEVMSALGYGEENKSESSVPFKLDVSTRDTAQALAEGWLAINHHGMEQA
;
A
#
# COMPACT_ATOMS: atom_id res chain seq x y z
N GLU A 1 -3.15 -10.02 11.04
CA GLU A 1 -3.67 -8.76 11.60
C GLU A 1 -3.70 -7.60 10.59
N PRO A 2 -4.90 -7.01 10.33
CA PRO A 2 -5.09 -5.86 9.44
C PRO A 2 -4.25 -4.64 9.81
N LEU A 3 -4.14 -4.32 11.12
CA LEU A 3 -3.32 -3.20 11.62
C LEU A 3 -1.87 -3.27 11.17
N HIS A 4 -1.25 -4.44 11.30
CA HIS A 4 0.13 -4.64 10.86
C HIS A 4 0.27 -4.45 9.35
N ALA A 5 -0.66 -4.99 8.55
CA ALA A 5 -0.65 -4.83 7.10
C ALA A 5 -0.79 -3.37 6.68
N PHE A 6 -1.67 -2.60 7.32
CA PHE A 6 -1.88 -1.18 7.01
C PHE A 6 -0.70 -0.31 7.46
N GLY A 7 -0.14 -0.56 8.65
CA GLY A 7 1.07 0.14 9.09
C GLY A 7 2.25 -0.10 8.15
N MET A 8 2.44 -1.36 7.71
CA MET A 8 3.48 -1.71 6.73
C MET A 8 3.23 -1.09 5.35
N TRP A 9 1.97 -1.00 4.91
CA TRP A 9 1.61 -0.30 3.67
C TRP A 9 1.99 1.17 3.77
N LEU A 10 1.57 1.86 4.83
CA LEU A 10 1.80 3.29 5.04
C LEU A 10 3.29 3.61 5.07
N LEU A 11 4.05 2.78 5.79
CA LEU A 11 5.50 2.85 5.84
C LEU A 11 6.14 2.73 4.44
N ARG A 12 5.80 1.67 3.70
CA ARG A 12 6.40 1.41 2.38
C ARG A 12 6.06 2.51 1.38
N MET A 13 4.82 2.98 1.37
CA MET A 13 4.40 4.03 0.46
C MET A 13 5.07 5.37 0.78
N SER A 14 5.26 5.69 2.07
CA SER A 14 6.01 6.89 2.47
C SER A 14 7.45 6.85 1.97
N ALA A 15 8.10 5.68 2.01
CA ALA A 15 9.44 5.51 1.44
C ALA A 15 9.45 5.65 -0.10
N CYS A 16 8.44 5.12 -0.80
CA CYS A 16 8.32 5.28 -2.25
C CYS A 16 8.12 6.74 -2.66
N ILE A 17 7.31 7.52 -1.94
CA ILE A 17 7.11 8.94 -2.26
C ILE A 17 8.42 9.71 -2.08
N ARG A 18 9.20 9.42 -1.04
CA ARG A 18 10.53 10.02 -0.91
C ARG A 18 11.45 9.70 -2.06
N ALA A 19 11.38 8.50 -2.63
CA ALA A 19 12.16 8.15 -3.81
C ALA A 19 11.74 9.01 -5.02
N LEU A 20 10.44 9.27 -5.19
CA LEU A 20 9.92 10.19 -6.21
C LEU A 20 10.38 11.64 -6.01
N GLU A 21 10.58 12.07 -4.76
CA GLU A 21 11.07 13.41 -4.40
C GLU A 21 12.60 13.52 -4.41
N SER A 22 13.31 12.41 -4.60
CA SER A 22 14.77 12.37 -4.60
C SER A 22 15.36 12.62 -6.00
N GLU A 23 16.69 12.76 -6.05
CA GLU A 23 17.43 12.86 -7.32
C GLU A 23 17.51 11.52 -8.08
N VAL A 24 17.06 10.41 -7.47
CA VAL A 24 17.07 9.10 -8.12
C VAL A 24 15.94 9.03 -9.15
N PRO A 25 16.25 8.77 -10.44
CA PRO A 25 15.22 8.60 -11.46
C PRO A 25 14.22 7.54 -11.03
N THR A 26 12.96 7.95 -10.85
CA THR A 26 11.88 7.10 -10.37
C THR A 26 10.62 7.36 -11.18
N LEU A 27 9.99 6.30 -11.67
CA LEU A 27 8.72 6.38 -12.40
C LEU A 27 7.56 5.94 -11.50
N LEU A 28 6.62 6.84 -11.27
CA LEU A 28 5.30 6.47 -10.73
C LEU A 28 4.40 5.98 -11.87
N LEU A 29 3.90 4.75 -11.72
CA LEU A 29 2.92 4.15 -12.60
C LEU A 29 1.72 3.67 -11.78
N ARG A 30 0.53 4.21 -12.08
CA ARG A 30 -0.71 3.79 -11.41
C ARG A 30 -1.20 2.49 -12.01
N TYR A 31 -1.64 1.58 -11.15
CA TYR A 31 -2.19 0.30 -11.58
C TYR A 31 -3.46 0.47 -12.40
N GLU A 32 -4.30 1.43 -12.03
CA GLU A 32 -5.53 1.77 -12.74
C GLU A 32 -5.22 2.22 -14.16
N ASP A 33 -4.29 3.16 -14.35
CA ASP A 33 -3.87 3.64 -15.66
C ASP A 33 -3.29 2.49 -16.51
N LEU A 34 -2.43 1.65 -15.92
CA LEU A 34 -1.85 0.47 -16.58
C LEU A 34 -2.89 -0.54 -17.04
N THR A 35 -3.98 -0.70 -16.29
CA THR A 35 -5.02 -1.68 -16.65
C THR A 35 -6.09 -1.11 -17.58
N SER A 36 -6.34 0.19 -17.55
CA SER A 36 -7.30 0.86 -18.44
C SER A 36 -6.71 1.26 -19.80
N ASP A 37 -5.44 1.66 -19.83
CA ASP A 37 -4.69 1.98 -21.05
C ASP A 37 -3.26 1.39 -20.98
N PRO A 38 -3.15 0.07 -21.18
CA PRO A 38 -1.88 -0.64 -21.02
C PRO A 38 -0.80 -0.17 -21.99
N GLU A 39 -1.17 0.19 -23.22
CA GLU A 39 -0.20 0.61 -24.22
C GLU A 39 0.50 1.91 -23.82
N THR A 40 -0.26 2.96 -23.48
CA THR A 40 0.31 4.23 -23.03
C THR A 40 1.17 4.06 -21.78
N ALA A 41 0.69 3.28 -20.81
CA ALA A 41 1.39 3.00 -19.56
C ALA A 41 2.71 2.23 -19.78
N ILE A 42 2.69 1.19 -20.62
CA ILE A 42 3.87 0.37 -20.92
C ILE A 42 4.87 1.15 -21.77
N ARG A 43 4.42 1.95 -22.74
CA ARG A 43 5.32 2.86 -23.50
C ARG A 43 6.04 3.81 -22.57
N LYS A 44 5.33 4.46 -21.64
CA LYS A 44 5.95 5.33 -20.61
C LYS A 44 7.01 4.60 -19.79
N ALA A 45 6.76 3.34 -19.43
CA ALA A 45 7.73 2.51 -18.71
C ALA A 45 8.93 2.13 -19.58
N CYS A 46 8.72 1.78 -20.85
CA CYS A 46 9.78 1.52 -21.82
C CYS A 46 10.68 2.74 -22.04
N ASP A 47 10.08 3.91 -22.24
CA ASP A 47 10.81 5.17 -22.43
C ASP A 47 11.65 5.51 -21.18
N PHE A 48 11.08 5.34 -19.99
CA PHE A 48 11.81 5.54 -18.73
C PHE A 48 12.97 4.55 -18.54
N LEU A 49 12.82 3.31 -19.00
CA LEU A 49 13.85 2.27 -18.93
C LEU A 49 14.83 2.31 -20.11
N GLU A 50 14.66 3.24 -21.05
CA GLU A 50 15.45 3.35 -22.29
C GLU A 50 15.44 2.05 -23.13
N ILE A 51 14.30 1.36 -23.17
CA ILE A 51 14.11 0.15 -23.98
C ILE A 51 13.07 0.37 -25.07
N GLU A 52 13.21 -0.36 -26.17
CA GLU A 52 12.23 -0.33 -27.26
C GLU A 52 10.91 -0.97 -26.83
N PHE A 53 9.80 -0.27 -27.06
CA PHE A 53 8.47 -0.84 -26.91
C PHE A 53 8.23 -1.94 -27.95
N ARG A 54 7.69 -3.08 -27.50
CA ARG A 54 7.30 -4.19 -28.36
C ARG A 54 5.85 -4.57 -28.11
N GLU A 55 5.09 -4.79 -29.18
CA GLU A 55 3.65 -5.11 -29.11
C GLU A 55 3.36 -6.34 -28.23
N ASN A 56 4.27 -7.32 -28.21
CA ASN A 56 4.11 -8.53 -27.41
C ASN A 56 4.11 -8.26 -25.89
N LEU A 57 4.54 -7.07 -25.42
CA LEU A 57 4.40 -6.65 -24.02
C LEU A 57 2.93 -6.49 -23.60
N LEU A 58 2.02 -6.26 -24.55
CA LEU A 58 0.56 -6.20 -24.30
C LEU A 58 -0.09 -7.58 -24.19
N HIS A 59 0.65 -8.65 -24.47
CA HIS A 59 0.16 -10.02 -24.54
C HIS A 59 0.97 -10.95 -23.61
N PRO A 60 0.92 -10.72 -22.28
CA PRO A 60 1.68 -11.54 -21.34
C PRO A 60 1.25 -13.01 -21.36
N ASP A 61 0.01 -13.33 -21.76
CA ASP A 61 -0.54 -14.67 -21.90
C ASP A 61 0.11 -15.49 -23.04
N GLN A 62 0.69 -14.79 -24.01
CA GLN A 62 1.38 -15.39 -25.16
C GLN A 62 2.87 -15.62 -24.89
N ASN A 63 3.43 -15.00 -23.85
CA ASN A 63 4.85 -15.09 -23.56
C ASN A 63 5.18 -16.39 -22.80
N GLU A 64 6.03 -17.20 -23.42
CA GLU A 64 6.45 -18.51 -22.91
C GLU A 64 7.19 -18.44 -21.57
N TYR A 65 7.90 -17.34 -21.31
CA TYR A 65 8.56 -17.10 -20.03
C TYR A 65 7.58 -17.25 -18.87
N TRP A 66 6.38 -16.67 -18.99
CA TRP A 66 5.38 -16.71 -17.92
C TRP A 66 4.77 -18.09 -17.69
N ARG A 67 4.88 -19.02 -18.65
CA ARG A 67 4.33 -20.38 -18.51
C ARG A 67 5.16 -21.28 -17.61
N THR A 68 6.44 -20.96 -17.44
CA THR A 68 7.38 -21.76 -16.64
C THR A 68 7.58 -21.20 -15.23
N GLN A 69 7.04 -20.01 -14.94
CA GLN A 69 7.18 -19.38 -13.63
C GLN A 69 6.18 -19.90 -12.60
N SER A 70 6.66 -20.05 -11.36
CA SER A 70 5.81 -20.31 -10.21
C SER A 70 5.19 -19.01 -9.74
N PHE A 71 3.88 -18.84 -9.94
CA PHE A 71 3.16 -17.69 -9.42
C PHE A 71 2.80 -17.89 -7.95
N HIS A 72 2.86 -16.80 -7.18
CA HIS A 72 2.43 -16.83 -5.79
C HIS A 72 0.94 -17.21 -5.74
N LYS A 73 0.57 -18.17 -4.89
CA LYS A 73 -0.80 -18.75 -4.81
C LYS A 73 -1.90 -17.69 -4.56
N THR A 74 -1.53 -16.51 -4.10
CA THR A 74 -2.46 -15.40 -3.80
C THR A 74 -2.77 -14.51 -5.01
N TRP A 75 -2.06 -14.65 -6.12
CA TRP A 75 -2.39 -13.97 -7.37
C TRP A 75 -3.56 -14.69 -8.04
N GLY A 76 -4.79 -14.24 -7.74
CA GLY A 76 -6.02 -14.79 -8.33
C GLY A 76 -6.16 -14.57 -9.85
N GLN A 77 -5.26 -13.78 -10.45
CA GLN A 77 -5.11 -13.58 -11.89
C GLN A 77 -3.61 -13.64 -12.20
N SER A 78 -3.15 -14.70 -12.87
CA SER A 78 -1.76 -14.81 -13.34
C SER A 78 -1.61 -14.12 -14.71
N PRO A 79 -0.38 -13.69 -15.07
CA PRO A 79 -0.05 -13.26 -16.43
C PRO A 79 -0.44 -14.28 -17.52
N THR A 80 -0.54 -15.56 -17.16
CA THR A 80 -0.96 -16.65 -18.04
C THR A 80 -2.47 -16.88 -18.13
N SER A 81 -3.26 -16.22 -17.28
CA SER A 81 -4.71 -16.45 -17.15
C SER A 81 -5.58 -15.56 -18.06
N GLY A 82 -4.98 -14.61 -18.78
CA GLY A 82 -5.68 -13.79 -19.77
C GLY A 82 -4.98 -12.46 -20.06
N LYS A 83 -5.64 -11.65 -20.89
CA LYS A 83 -5.20 -10.29 -21.23
C LYS A 83 -5.25 -9.36 -20.01
N ILE A 84 -4.46 -8.29 -20.07
CA ILE A 84 -4.51 -7.18 -19.10
C ILE A 84 -5.97 -6.69 -18.99
N SER A 85 -6.47 -6.54 -17.76
CA SER A 85 -7.86 -6.18 -17.52
C SER A 85 -8.05 -5.36 -16.25
N THR A 86 -9.13 -4.59 -16.20
CA THR A 86 -9.53 -3.75 -15.06
C THR A 86 -10.32 -4.51 -13.99
N LYS A 87 -10.48 -5.84 -14.11
CA LYS A 87 -11.34 -6.65 -13.20
C LYS A 87 -10.93 -6.59 -11.72
N SER A 88 -9.65 -6.33 -11.46
CA SER A 88 -9.10 -6.21 -10.11
C SER A 88 -9.28 -4.83 -9.49
N VAL A 89 -9.57 -3.80 -10.30
CA VAL A 89 -9.76 -2.43 -9.83
C VAL A 89 -10.98 -2.38 -8.92
N GLY A 90 -10.81 -1.80 -7.72
CA GLY A 90 -11.88 -1.67 -6.72
C GLY A 90 -12.29 -2.97 -6.01
N GLN A 91 -11.62 -4.10 -6.22
CA GLN A 91 -11.97 -5.38 -5.55
C GLN A 91 -11.90 -5.30 -4.01
N TYR A 92 -11.12 -4.38 -3.46
CA TYR A 92 -11.05 -4.16 -2.00
C TYR A 92 -12.42 -3.81 -1.42
N LYS A 93 -13.28 -3.09 -2.16
CA LYS A 93 -14.64 -2.72 -1.73
C LYS A 93 -15.56 -3.92 -1.51
N LYS A 94 -15.25 -5.06 -2.15
CA LYS A 94 -16.01 -6.31 -2.03
C LYS A 94 -15.42 -7.26 -0.99
N ARG A 95 -14.14 -7.10 -0.67
CA ARG A 95 -13.37 -8.05 0.16
C ARG A 95 -13.11 -7.53 1.57
N LEU A 96 -13.06 -6.22 1.76
CA LEU A 96 -12.83 -5.61 3.05
C LEU A 96 -14.16 -5.17 3.67
N THR A 97 -14.26 -5.35 4.99
CA THR A 97 -15.40 -4.81 5.74
C THR A 97 -15.28 -3.29 5.86
N ALA A 98 -16.40 -2.61 6.13
CA ALA A 98 -16.39 -1.16 6.38
C ALA A 98 -15.46 -0.77 7.55
N GLU A 99 -15.37 -1.63 8.57
CA GLU A 99 -14.45 -1.46 9.70
C GLU A 99 -12.99 -1.54 9.26
N GLN A 100 -12.62 -2.52 8.43
CA GLN A 100 -11.25 -2.64 7.90
C GLN A 100 -10.88 -1.44 7.01
N ILE A 101 -11.83 -0.97 6.19
CA ILE A 101 -11.63 0.24 5.37
C ILE A 101 -11.45 1.47 6.27
N SER A 102 -12.29 1.62 7.30
CA SER A 102 -12.17 2.71 8.26
C SER A 102 -10.84 2.63 9.02
N LEU A 103 -10.43 1.45 9.48
CA LEU A 103 -9.17 1.20 10.15
C LEU A 103 -7.97 1.60 9.28
N PHE A 104 -8.00 1.29 7.98
CA PHE A 104 -6.98 1.75 7.04
C PHE A 104 -6.88 3.28 7.06
N TRP A 105 -7.97 3.99 6.77
CA TRP A 105 -7.98 5.46 6.70
C TRP A 105 -7.61 6.15 8.02
N HIS A 106 -7.87 5.51 9.17
CA HIS A 106 -7.57 6.02 10.50
C HIS A 106 -6.22 5.54 11.06
N THR A 107 -5.50 4.67 10.36
CA THR A 107 -4.15 4.26 10.77
C THR A 107 -3.25 5.50 10.76
N ARG A 108 -2.44 5.65 11.82
CA ARG A 108 -1.46 6.72 11.97
C ARG A 108 -0.10 6.14 12.36
N LEU A 109 0.97 6.66 11.78
CA LEU A 109 2.31 6.46 12.33
C LEU A 109 2.49 7.35 13.56
N THR A 110 3.16 6.83 14.58
CA THR A 110 3.58 7.67 15.71
C THR A 110 4.68 8.63 15.27
N PRO A 111 4.94 9.74 16.00
CA PRO A 111 6.06 10.64 15.70
C PRO A 111 7.40 9.90 15.62
N LEU A 112 7.62 8.90 16.50
CA LEU A 112 8.78 8.03 16.44
C LEU A 112 8.81 7.20 15.15
N GLY A 113 7.68 6.62 14.75
CA GLY A 113 7.55 5.92 13.48
C GLY A 113 7.88 6.83 12.30
N LEU A 114 7.28 8.01 12.24
CA LEU A 114 7.53 9.00 11.18
C LEU A 114 9.01 9.39 11.10
N ALA A 115 9.64 9.67 12.26
CA ALA A 115 11.05 10.03 12.37
C ALA A 115 11.99 8.88 11.94
N MET A 116 11.73 7.64 12.38
CA MET A 116 12.55 6.48 12.02
C MET A 116 12.64 6.25 10.51
N PHE A 117 11.59 6.63 9.78
CA PHE A 117 11.52 6.42 8.33
C PHE A 117 11.73 7.70 7.52
N ASN A 118 12.05 8.80 8.21
CA ASN A 118 12.20 10.14 7.65
C ASN A 118 11.03 10.47 6.70
N GLY A 119 9.82 10.06 7.08
CA GLY A 119 8.62 10.18 6.27
C GLY A 119 7.97 11.56 6.42
N SER A 120 7.28 12.00 5.36
CA SER A 120 6.54 13.26 5.36
C SER A 120 5.05 13.09 5.67
N TYR A 121 4.55 11.85 5.65
CA TYR A 121 3.13 11.54 5.77
C TYR A 121 2.90 10.54 6.90
N ASP A 122 2.00 10.86 7.81
CA ASP A 122 1.70 10.01 8.97
C ASP A 122 0.44 9.17 8.78
N ASN A 123 -0.27 9.35 7.66
CA ASN A 123 -1.55 8.70 7.42
C ASN A 123 -1.82 8.38 5.94
N PRO A 124 -2.72 7.41 5.66
CA PRO A 124 -3.01 7.02 4.28
C PRO A 124 -3.68 8.08 3.43
N ALA A 125 -4.47 8.99 4.00
CA ALA A 125 -5.17 10.01 3.22
C ALA A 125 -4.17 10.97 2.55
N GLU A 126 -3.15 11.40 3.28
CA GLU A 126 -2.09 12.26 2.73
C GLU A 126 -1.26 11.54 1.67
N VAL A 127 -0.86 10.29 1.92
CA VAL A 127 -0.13 9.45 0.95
C VAL A 127 -0.95 9.29 -0.34
N MET A 128 -2.24 8.96 -0.21
CA MET A 128 -3.13 8.79 -1.36
C MET A 128 -3.32 10.11 -2.12
N SER A 129 -3.41 11.24 -1.42
CA SER A 129 -3.47 12.56 -2.06
C SER A 129 -2.18 12.88 -2.83
N ALA A 130 -1.01 12.61 -2.24
CA ALA A 130 0.28 12.83 -2.89
C ALA A 130 0.46 11.97 -4.15
N LEU A 131 -0.17 10.79 -4.19
CA LEU A 131 -0.18 9.88 -5.35
C LEU A 131 -1.30 10.19 -6.37
N GLY A 132 -2.09 11.25 -6.16
CA GLY A 132 -3.14 11.68 -7.08
C GLY A 132 -4.51 11.00 -6.89
N TYR A 133 -4.76 10.31 -5.77
CA TYR A 133 -6.02 9.64 -5.45
C TYR A 133 -6.96 10.46 -4.54
N GLY A 134 -6.75 11.78 -4.46
CA GLY A 134 -7.36 12.65 -3.45
C GLY A 134 -8.87 12.95 -3.60
N GLU A 135 -9.45 12.88 -4.80
CA GLU A 135 -10.88 13.19 -5.02
C GLU A 135 -11.78 11.97 -4.76
N GLU A 136 -11.35 10.79 -5.19
CA GLU A 136 -12.16 9.56 -5.21
C GLU A 136 -12.38 8.95 -3.81
N ASN A 137 -11.54 9.30 -2.84
CA ASN A 137 -11.49 8.67 -1.52
C ASN A 137 -11.96 9.56 -0.35
N LYS A 138 -12.39 10.80 -0.63
CA LYS A 138 -12.90 11.74 0.41
C LYS A 138 -14.09 11.16 1.17
N SER A 139 -14.97 10.42 0.50
CA SER A 139 -16.11 9.78 1.17
C SER A 139 -15.70 8.61 2.06
N GLU A 140 -14.67 7.84 1.69
CA GLU A 140 -14.24 6.65 2.44
C GLU A 140 -13.42 7.01 3.68
N SER A 141 -12.60 8.07 3.60
CA SER A 141 -11.84 8.61 4.74
C SER A 141 -12.71 9.30 5.79
N SER A 142 -13.94 9.68 5.44
CA SER A 142 -14.90 10.33 6.36
C SER A 142 -15.69 9.37 7.27
N VAL A 143 -15.56 8.06 7.08
CA VAL A 143 -16.32 7.05 7.85
C VAL A 143 -15.77 6.96 9.28
N PRO A 144 -16.52 7.36 10.32
CA PRO A 144 -16.00 7.42 11.68
C PRO A 144 -15.58 6.05 12.18
N PHE A 145 -14.34 5.96 12.66
CA PHE A 145 -13.84 4.76 13.32
C PHE A 145 -14.49 4.61 14.69
N LYS A 146 -15.29 3.56 14.88
CA LYS A 146 -15.79 3.15 16.19
C LYS A 146 -14.92 2.01 16.69
N LEU A 147 -13.99 2.33 17.59
CA LEU A 147 -13.31 1.30 18.36
C LEU A 147 -14.35 0.67 19.29
N ASP A 148 -14.77 -0.57 19.04
CA ASP A 148 -15.49 -1.35 20.05
C ASP A 148 -14.49 -1.73 21.15
N VAL A 149 -14.47 -0.93 22.21
CA VAL A 149 -13.56 -1.08 23.34
C VAL A 149 -14.03 -2.18 24.31
N SER A 150 -14.87 -3.12 23.88
CA SER A 150 -15.23 -4.30 24.68
C SER A 150 -14.03 -5.20 25.01
N THR A 151 -12.88 -4.98 24.37
CA THR A 151 -11.56 -5.49 24.80
C THR A 151 -10.71 -4.38 25.44
N ARG A 152 -11.19 -3.80 26.55
CA ARG A 152 -10.42 -2.87 27.40
C ARG A 152 -9.11 -3.48 27.93
N ASP A 153 -8.96 -4.80 27.91
CA ASP A 153 -7.80 -5.49 28.47
C ASP A 153 -6.50 -5.24 27.68
N THR A 154 -6.55 -5.02 26.37
CA THR A 154 -5.32 -4.97 25.55
C THR A 154 -4.60 -3.62 25.64
N ALA A 155 -5.34 -2.51 25.68
CA ALA A 155 -4.74 -1.18 25.79
C ALA A 155 -4.19 -0.93 27.21
N GLN A 156 -4.88 -1.42 28.24
CA GLN A 156 -4.42 -1.35 29.62
C GLN A 156 -3.23 -2.27 29.87
N ALA A 157 -3.23 -3.50 29.34
CA ALA A 157 -2.08 -4.40 29.43
C ALA A 157 -0.83 -3.89 28.69
N LEU A 158 -0.99 -3.19 27.56
CA LEU A 158 0.14 -2.57 26.86
C LEU A 158 0.69 -1.35 27.60
N ALA A 159 -0.17 -0.54 28.22
CA ALA A 159 0.25 0.59 29.04
C ALA A 159 0.96 0.13 30.34
N GLU A 160 0.42 -0.90 31.01
CA GLU A 160 1.01 -1.50 32.21
C GLU A 160 2.32 -2.24 31.89
N GLY A 161 2.40 -2.94 30.76
CA GLY A 161 3.63 -3.58 30.28
C GLY A 161 4.74 -2.57 29.95
N TRP A 162 4.40 -1.43 29.35
CA TRP A 162 5.37 -0.38 29.04
C TRP A 162 5.88 0.34 30.30
N LEU A 163 5.02 0.54 31.31
CA LEU A 163 5.42 1.07 32.62
C LEU A 163 6.31 0.09 33.40
N ALA A 164 6.03 -1.23 33.34
CA ALA A 164 6.83 -2.26 34.00
C ALA A 164 8.26 -2.36 33.43
N ILE A 165 8.41 -2.24 32.11
CA ILE A 165 9.72 -2.27 31.44
C ILE A 165 10.58 -1.06 31.84
N ASN A 166 9.98 0.14 31.92
CA ASN A 166 10.71 1.36 32.25
C ASN A 166 11.05 1.48 33.75
N HIS A 167 10.26 0.90 34.65
CA HIS A 167 10.60 0.86 36.08
C HIS A 167 11.74 -0.12 36.39
N HIS A 168 11.85 -1.23 35.67
CA HIS A 168 12.94 -2.19 35.87
C HIS A 168 14.30 -1.71 35.32
N GLY A 169 14.30 -0.78 34.35
CA GLY A 169 15.50 -0.16 33.82
C GLY A 169 16.10 0.95 34.70
N MET A 170 15.37 1.46 35.69
CA MET A 170 15.83 2.52 36.60
C MET A 170 16.36 2.02 37.95
N GLU A 171 16.13 0.76 38.31
CA GLU A 171 16.67 0.16 39.56
C GLU A 171 17.98 -0.62 39.35
N GLN A 172 18.45 -0.78 38.10
CA GLN A 172 19.71 -1.47 37.77
C GLN A 172 20.80 -0.58 37.15
N ALA A 173 20.67 0.75 37.27
CA ALA A 173 21.71 1.73 36.93
C ALA A 173 22.20 2.44 38.20
#